data_AF-A0A2N5ME91-F1
#
_entry.id   AF-A0A2N5ME91-F1
#
_cell.length_a   1.000
_cell.length_b   1.000
_cell.length_c   1.000
_cell.angle_alpha   90.00
_cell.angle_beta   90.00
_cell.angle_gamma   90.00
#
_symmetry.space_group_name_H-M   'P 1'
#
loop_
_entity.id
_entity.type
_entity.pdbx_description
1 polymer ?
#
loop_
_entity_poly.entity_id
_entity_poly.type
_entity_poly.pdbx_seq_one_letter_code
_entity_poly.pdbx_strand_id
1 'polypeptide(L)'
;MLRFKSVYIKCCRSFCFAMLHYIVIPKDQRIMEGQNDVLVYTSNELSQDLEVTGPVQAVIYASSFANDTDFTVKLVDVHPDGKAINLLEGIQRASYRDPNEDSKPIKPGEIYEYRFHVGSTSNLFKKGHKIRVEL
;
A
#
# COMPACT_ATOMS: atom_id res chain seq x y z
N MET A 1 -10.92 -9.61 7.99
CA MET A 1 -9.70 -9.72 7.15
C MET A 1 -10.05 -9.25 5.74
N LEU A 2 -9.81 -7.97 5.42
CA LEU A 2 -9.96 -7.47 4.05
C LEU A 2 -8.85 -8.13 3.20
N ARG A 3 -9.23 -9.03 2.30
CA ARG A 3 -8.30 -9.71 1.38
C ARG A 3 -8.46 -9.10 0.00
N PHE A 4 -7.50 -8.26 -0.40
CA PHE A 4 -7.42 -7.76 -1.78
C PHE A 4 -6.75 -8.83 -2.65
N LYS A 5 -7.49 -9.37 -3.63
CA LYS A 5 -6.95 -10.39 -4.55
C LYS A 5 -6.28 -9.72 -5.74
N SER A 6 -4.97 -9.90 -5.82
CA SER A 6 -4.11 -9.76 -7.01
C SER A 6 -4.01 -8.35 -7.62
N VAL A 7 -2.87 -7.70 -7.43
CA VAL A 7 -2.51 -6.44 -8.08
C VAL A 7 -1.18 -6.62 -8.79
N TYR A 8 -1.17 -6.56 -10.13
CA TYR A 8 0.01 -6.66 -10.97
C TYR A 8 0.72 -5.31 -11.04
N ILE A 9 1.89 -5.19 -10.40
CA ILE A 9 2.74 -4.01 -10.49
C ILE A 9 3.95 -4.34 -11.38
N LYS A 10 4.20 -3.51 -12.39
CA LYS A 10 5.35 -3.60 -13.31
C LYS A 10 6.29 -2.44 -13.01
N CYS A 11 7.17 -2.58 -12.01
CA CYS A 11 8.15 -1.54 -11.69
C CYS A 11 9.39 -1.69 -12.59
N CYS A 12 9.72 -0.64 -13.37
CA CYS A 12 10.76 -0.67 -14.40
C CYS A 12 12.08 0.01 -14.02
N ARG A 13 12.24 0.54 -12.79
CA ARG A 13 13.50 1.16 -12.36
C ARG A 13 13.78 0.90 -10.87
N SER A 14 15.05 0.62 -10.59
CA SER A 14 15.63 0.54 -9.25
C SER A 14 15.53 1.90 -8.54
N PHE A 15 14.39 2.19 -7.92
CA PHE A 15 14.24 3.36 -7.05
C PHE A 15 14.86 3.03 -5.70
N CYS A 16 16.13 3.40 -5.54
CA CYS A 16 16.78 3.50 -4.23
C CYS A 16 16.41 4.87 -3.67
N PHE A 17 15.28 5.00 -2.98
CA PHE A 17 14.93 6.26 -2.32
C PHE A 17 15.50 6.26 -0.90
N ALA A 18 16.75 6.69 -0.79
CA ALA A 18 17.27 7.26 0.44
C ALA A 18 16.60 8.61 0.69
N MET A 19 15.42 8.61 1.30
CA MET A 19 14.94 9.80 2.01
C MET A 19 14.04 9.39 3.17
N LEU A 20 14.61 9.53 4.37
CA LEU A 20 13.94 9.57 5.67
C LEU A 20 12.96 10.75 5.74
N HIS A 21 11.95 10.79 4.87
CA HIS A 21 10.76 11.57 5.16
C HIS A 21 10.02 10.84 6.28
N TYR A 22 9.87 11.52 7.41
CA TYR A 22 8.93 11.10 8.44
C TYR A 22 7.61 10.71 7.75
N ILE A 23 7.16 9.48 7.97
CA ILE A 23 5.82 9.05 7.59
C ILE A 23 4.86 9.90 8.45
N VAL A 24 4.43 11.05 7.90
CA VAL A 24 3.49 11.94 8.59
C VAL A 24 2.08 11.43 8.29
N ILE A 25 1.47 10.83 9.30
CA ILE A 25 0.08 10.38 9.32
C ILE A 25 -0.64 11.08 10.49
N PRO A 26 -1.88 11.57 10.31
CA PRO A 26 -2.67 11.60 9.07
C PRO A 26 -2.29 12.77 8.14
N LYS A 27 -2.25 12.53 6.82
CA LYS A 27 -1.96 13.55 5.80
C LYS A 27 -2.82 13.33 4.56
N ASP A 28 -3.28 14.42 3.95
CA ASP A 28 -4.02 14.42 2.68
C ASP A 28 -3.11 13.96 1.51
N GLN A 29 -3.52 12.91 0.81
CA GLN A 29 -2.74 12.26 -0.26
C GLN A 29 -3.09 12.74 -1.67
N ARG A 30 -4.05 13.67 -1.84
CA ARG A 30 -4.45 14.14 -3.19
C ARG A 30 -3.32 14.60 -4.09
N ILE A 31 -2.23 15.12 -3.53
CA ILE A 31 -1.03 15.53 -4.28
C ILE A 31 -0.27 14.32 -4.85
N MET A 32 -0.29 13.19 -4.14
CA MET A 32 0.41 11.95 -4.52
C MET A 32 -0.36 11.15 -5.56
N GLU A 33 -1.70 11.21 -5.56
CA GLU A 33 -2.57 10.50 -6.53
C GLU A 33 -2.28 10.84 -7.99
N GLY A 34 -1.73 12.04 -8.26
CA GLY A 34 -1.40 12.48 -9.62
C GLY A 34 -0.04 12.01 -10.13
N GLN A 35 0.75 11.31 -9.31
CA GLN A 35 2.07 10.84 -9.72
C GLN A 35 1.96 9.52 -10.49
N ASN A 36 2.75 9.39 -11.56
CA ASN A 36 2.67 8.24 -12.47
C ASN A 36 3.19 6.92 -11.86
N ASP A 37 3.83 6.99 -10.71
CA ASP A 37 4.40 5.87 -9.97
C ASP A 37 3.54 5.41 -8.79
N VAL A 38 2.36 6.01 -8.58
CA VAL A 38 1.40 5.60 -7.54
C VAL A 38 0.21 4.90 -8.19
N LEU A 39 -0.03 3.64 -7.80
CA LEU A 39 -1.21 2.90 -8.23
C LEU A 39 -2.34 3.07 -7.21
N VAL A 40 -3.46 3.64 -7.66
CA VAL A 40 -4.59 3.99 -6.78
C VAL A 40 -5.77 3.05 -7.01
N TYR A 41 -6.17 2.32 -5.97
CA TYR A 41 -7.34 1.43 -5.96
C TYR A 41 -8.38 1.97 -4.98
N THR A 42 -9.53 2.41 -5.49
CA THR A 42 -10.60 2.99 -4.66
C THR A 42 -11.86 2.15 -4.77
N SER A 43 -12.46 1.82 -3.63
CA SER A 43 -13.76 1.14 -3.56
C SER A 43 -14.91 2.05 -3.96
N ASN A 44 -16.11 1.46 -4.13
CA ASN A 44 -17.35 2.24 -4.19
C ASN A 44 -17.61 2.95 -2.86
N GLU A 45 -18.50 3.94 -2.89
CA GLU A 45 -18.97 4.60 -1.67
C GLU A 45 -19.62 3.60 -0.73
N LEU A 46 -19.26 3.68 0.55
CA LEU A 46 -19.82 2.82 1.58
C LEU A 46 -21.29 3.19 1.82
N SER A 47 -22.18 2.21 1.76
CA SER A 47 -23.62 2.41 2.00
C SER A 47 -23.97 2.55 3.49
N GLN A 48 -23.06 2.17 4.38
CA GLN A 48 -23.16 2.21 5.84
C GLN A 48 -21.77 2.41 6.46
N ASP A 49 -21.73 2.78 7.74
CA ASP A 49 -20.46 2.90 8.47
C ASP A 49 -19.73 1.54 8.53
N LEU A 50 -18.40 1.58 8.43
CA LEU A 50 -17.52 0.43 8.55
C LEU A 50 -16.41 0.73 9.55
N GLU A 51 -16.39 0.00 10.66
CA GLU A 51 -15.31 0.06 11.63
C GLU A 51 -14.17 -0.89 11.23
N VAL A 52 -12.94 -0.37 11.26
CA VAL A 52 -11.71 -1.15 11.11
C VAL A 52 -10.82 -0.88 12.31
N THR A 53 -10.85 -1.83 13.26
CA THR A 53 -10.09 -1.79 14.50
C THR A 53 -9.21 -3.02 14.63
N GLY A 54 -7.90 -2.83 14.72
CA GLY A 54 -6.90 -3.88 14.86
C GLY A 54 -5.81 -3.86 13.78
N PRO A 55 -5.01 -4.95 13.69
CA PRO A 55 -3.91 -5.06 12.74
C PRO A 55 -4.40 -5.20 11.30
N VAL A 56 -3.72 -4.52 10.39
CA VAL A 56 -3.98 -4.53 8.95
C VAL A 56 -2.82 -5.23 8.25
N GLN A 57 -3.18 -6.19 7.40
CA GLN A 57 -2.25 -6.89 6.53
C GLN A 57 -2.67 -6.69 5.07
N ALA A 58 -1.67 -6.58 4.20
CA ALA A 58 -1.89 -6.58 2.75
C ALA A 58 -1.08 -7.69 2.10
N VAL A 59 -1.61 -8.24 1.02
CA VAL A 59 -0.91 -9.22 0.18
C VAL A 59 -0.96 -8.71 -1.24
N ILE A 60 0.21 -8.51 -1.85
CA ILE A 60 0.33 -8.12 -3.25
C ILE A 60 1.13 -9.18 -4.01
N TYR A 61 0.88 -9.28 -5.31
CA TYR A 61 1.61 -10.15 -6.22
C TYR A 61 2.31 -9.28 -7.25
N ALA A 62 3.59 -8.98 -7.03
CA ALA A 62 4.31 -8.00 -7.81
C ALA A 62 5.55 -8.61 -8.49
N SER A 63 6.00 -7.94 -9.54
CA SER A 63 7.24 -8.27 -10.24
C SER A 63 8.02 -6.98 -10.53
N SER A 64 9.33 -7.09 -10.65
CA SER A 64 10.20 -5.99 -11.07
C SER A 64 11.16 -6.48 -12.13
N PHE A 65 11.65 -5.58 -12.99
CA PHE A 65 12.78 -5.89 -13.88
C PHE A 65 14.13 -5.60 -13.22
N ALA A 66 14.15 -4.98 -12.04
CA ALA A 66 15.34 -4.84 -11.23
C ALA A 66 15.56 -6.11 -10.38
N ASN A 67 16.81 -6.31 -9.94
CA ASN A 67 17.17 -7.42 -9.05
C ASN A 67 16.76 -7.18 -7.58
N ASP A 68 16.39 -5.95 -7.23
CA ASP A 68 15.77 -5.58 -5.96
C ASP A 68 14.96 -4.27 -6.13
N THR A 69 13.99 -4.04 -5.26
CA THR A 69 13.17 -2.81 -5.23
C THR A 69 12.40 -2.74 -3.91
N ASP A 70 11.83 -1.59 -3.60
CA ASP A 70 10.93 -1.41 -2.46
C ASP A 70 9.49 -1.32 -2.99
N PHE A 71 8.58 -2.00 -2.32
CA PHE A 71 7.13 -1.89 -2.55
C PHE A 71 6.48 -1.23 -1.34
N THR A 72 5.52 -0.36 -1.60
CA THR A 72 4.75 0.34 -0.57
C THR A 72 3.29 -0.05 -0.60
N VAL A 73 2.63 0.04 0.55
CA VAL A 73 1.16 -0.10 0.66
C VAL A 73 0.67 0.97 1.62
N LYS A 74 -0.32 1.77 1.19
CA LYS A 74 -1.02 2.72 2.06
C LYS A 74 -2.50 2.39 2.15
N LEU A 75 -3.08 2.57 3.34
CA LEU A 75 -4.51 2.54 3.58
C LEU A 75 -5.00 3.97 3.75
N VAL A 76 -5.97 4.38 2.94
CA VAL A 76 -6.46 5.76 2.87
C VAL A 76 -7.98 5.80 3.03
N ASP A 77 -8.45 6.74 3.84
CA ASP A 77 -9.87 7.08 4.00
C ASP A 77 -10.22 8.27 3.08
N VAL A 78 -11.06 8.03 2.08
CA VAL A 78 -11.50 9.05 1.13
C VAL A 78 -12.85 9.58 1.57
N HIS A 79 -12.87 10.84 1.96
CA HIS A 79 -14.06 11.54 2.42
C HIS A 79 -14.96 11.97 1.24
N PRO A 80 -16.27 12.21 1.50
CA PRO A 80 -17.19 12.73 0.49
C PRO A 80 -16.81 14.10 -0.09
N ASP A 81 -16.05 14.92 0.65
CA ASP A 81 -15.51 16.21 0.18
C ASP A 81 -14.26 16.05 -0.71
N GLY A 82 -13.84 14.81 -0.96
CA GLY A 82 -12.70 14.45 -1.78
C GLY A 82 -11.37 14.37 -1.02
N LYS A 83 -11.29 14.74 0.27
CA LYS A 83 -10.05 14.57 1.04
C LYS A 83 -9.66 13.10 1.14
N ALA A 84 -8.38 12.81 0.94
CA ALA A 84 -7.84 11.44 0.97
C ALA A 84 -6.85 11.30 2.14
N ILE A 85 -7.32 10.84 3.30
CA ILE A 85 -6.54 10.84 4.53
C ILE A 85 -5.80 9.50 4.70
N ASN A 86 -4.47 9.54 4.67
CA ASN A 86 -3.66 8.37 4.97
C ASN A 86 -3.83 7.94 6.43
N LEU A 87 -4.15 6.67 6.64
CA LEU A 87 -4.29 6.04 7.95
C LEU A 87 -3.06 5.20 8.32
N LEU A 88 -2.56 4.40 7.38
CA LEU A 88 -1.45 3.47 7.59
C LEU A 88 -0.59 3.38 6.34
N GLU A 89 0.71 3.18 6.54
CA GLU A 89 1.69 3.00 5.46
C GLU A 89 2.70 1.92 5.85
N GLY A 90 2.94 0.98 4.94
CA GLY A 90 3.93 -0.07 5.08
C GLY A 90 4.87 -0.09 3.88
N ILE A 91 6.13 -0.42 4.12
CA ILE A 91 7.16 -0.60 3.10
C ILE A 91 7.80 -1.97 3.28
N GLN A 92 8.04 -2.66 2.17
CA GLN A 92 8.73 -3.94 2.15
C GLN A 92 9.76 -3.93 1.03
N ARG A 93 11.01 -4.19 1.37
CA ARG A 93 12.06 -4.45 0.39
C ARG A 93 11.91 -5.85 -0.18
N ALA A 94 11.97 -5.96 -1.51
CA ALA A 94 11.67 -7.19 -2.23
C ALA A 94 12.65 -8.33 -1.92
N SER A 95 13.92 -8.01 -1.66
CA SER A 95 14.91 -8.99 -1.22
C SER A 95 14.66 -9.55 0.18
N TYR A 96 13.91 -8.85 1.03
CA TYR A 96 13.53 -9.26 2.39
C TYR A 96 12.09 -9.81 2.49
N ARG A 97 11.51 -10.28 1.38
CA ARG A 97 10.13 -10.77 1.33
C ARG A 97 9.83 -11.95 2.28
N ASP A 98 10.86 -12.73 2.61
CA ASP A 98 10.78 -13.90 3.47
C ASP A 98 11.39 -13.57 4.85
N PRO A 99 10.60 -13.39 5.92
CA PRO A 99 11.11 -12.88 7.20
C PRO A 99 12.00 -13.86 7.98
N ASN A 100 12.03 -15.14 7.57
CA ASN A 100 12.80 -16.20 8.21
C ASN A 100 14.07 -16.58 7.42
N GLU A 101 14.38 -15.86 6.35
CA GLU A 101 15.52 -16.15 5.48
C GLU A 101 16.40 -14.90 5.32
N ASP A 102 17.66 -15.12 4.96
CA ASP A 102 18.54 -14.04 4.53
C ASP A 102 18.00 -13.38 3.25
N SER A 103 18.36 -12.10 3.04
CA SER A 103 17.91 -11.36 1.86
C SER A 103 18.35 -12.04 0.56
N LYS A 104 17.40 -12.29 -0.34
CA LYS A 104 17.64 -12.93 -1.64
C LYS A 104 17.17 -12.03 -2.78
N PRO A 105 18.02 -11.72 -3.78
CA PRO A 105 17.60 -10.97 -4.96
C PRO A 105 16.35 -11.58 -5.61
N ILE A 106 15.51 -10.73 -6.20
CA ILE A 106 14.38 -11.17 -7.02
C ILE A 106 14.83 -11.40 -8.46
N LYS A 107 14.22 -12.36 -9.15
CA LYS A 107 14.48 -12.58 -10.58
C LYS A 107 13.65 -11.59 -11.41
N PRO A 108 14.28 -10.88 -12.37
CA PRO A 108 13.56 -9.96 -13.24
C PRO A 108 12.36 -10.61 -13.94
N GLY A 109 11.18 -10.00 -13.80
CA GLY A 109 9.92 -10.45 -14.41
C GLY A 109 9.23 -11.61 -13.71
N GLU A 110 9.82 -12.20 -12.67
CA GLU A 110 9.17 -13.23 -11.85
C GLU A 110 8.19 -12.58 -10.85
N ILE A 111 7.00 -13.17 -10.71
CA ILE A 111 5.98 -12.70 -9.78
C ILE A 111 6.20 -13.36 -8.42
N TYR A 112 6.33 -12.53 -7.40
CA TYR A 112 6.41 -12.96 -6.01
C TYR A 112 5.20 -12.48 -5.22
N GLU A 113 4.86 -13.23 -4.18
CA GLU A 113 3.91 -12.80 -3.16
C GLU A 113 4.64 -11.99 -2.09
N TYR A 114 4.10 -10.82 -1.73
CA TYR A 114 4.62 -9.98 -0.65
C TYR A 114 3.54 -9.79 0.40
N ARG A 115 3.87 -10.11 1.66
CA ARG A 115 2.97 -10.00 2.81
C ARG A 115 3.39 -8.81 3.68
N PHE A 116 2.57 -7.77 3.68
CA PHE A 116 2.82 -6.56 4.45
C PHE A 116 2.14 -6.65 5.81
N HIS A 117 2.90 -6.31 6.85
CA HIS A 117 2.32 -5.86 8.13
C HIS A 117 2.26 -4.34 8.11
N VAL A 118 1.12 -3.76 7.72
CA VAL A 118 0.98 -2.32 7.46
C VAL A 118 0.88 -1.53 8.78
N GLY A 119 0.53 -2.20 9.89
CA GLY A 119 0.36 -1.61 11.21
C GLY A 119 -1.04 -1.90 11.76
N SER A 120 -1.46 -1.12 12.76
CA SER A 120 -2.78 -1.26 13.38
C SER A 120 -3.51 0.09 13.36
N THR A 121 -4.82 0.07 13.10
CA THR A 121 -5.66 1.27 13.15
C THR A 121 -6.93 1.02 13.93
N SER A 122 -7.62 2.10 14.29
CA SER A 122 -8.96 2.09 14.88
C SER A 122 -9.74 3.22 14.21
N ASN A 123 -10.20 2.98 12.98
CA ASN A 123 -10.87 3.98 12.15
C ASN A 123 -12.30 3.57 11.84
N LEU A 124 -13.22 4.53 11.93
CA LEU A 124 -14.59 4.38 11.45
C LEU A 124 -14.73 5.08 10.11
N PHE A 125 -14.77 4.30 9.03
CA PHE A 125 -15.10 4.81 7.71
C PHE A 125 -16.61 5.05 7.67
N LYS A 126 -17.04 6.32 7.64
CA LYS A 126 -18.47 6.64 7.67
C LYS A 126 -19.14 6.31 6.35
N LYS A 127 -20.47 6.14 6.37
CA LYS A 127 -21.31 6.10 5.16
C LYS A 127 -20.95 7.27 4.23
N GLY A 128 -20.80 6.96 2.93
CA GLY A 128 -20.39 7.90 1.90
C GLY A 128 -18.86 8.03 1.71
N HIS A 129 -18.06 7.54 2.66
CA HIS A 129 -16.61 7.44 2.47
C HIS A 129 -16.26 6.31 1.48
N LYS A 130 -15.02 6.31 0.99
CA LYS A 130 -14.45 5.20 0.21
C LYS A 130 -13.18 4.72 0.89
N ILE A 131 -12.97 3.42 0.86
CA ILE A 131 -11.69 2.81 1.23
C ILE A 131 -10.78 2.85 0.00
N ARG A 132 -9.55 3.34 0.18
CA ARG A 132 -8.54 3.36 -0.86
C ARG A 132 -7.26 2.67 -0.40
N VAL A 133 -6.61 2.01 -1.37
CA VAL A 133 -5.26 1.47 -1.25
C VAL A 133 -4.38 2.13 -2.31
N GLU A 134 -3.21 2.59 -1.89
CA GLU A 134 -2.18 3.14 -2.78
C GLU A 134 -0.94 2.23 -2.72
N LEU A 135 -0.34 1.94 -3.87
CA LEU A 135 0.87 1.12 -4.00
C LEU A 135 1.99 1.92 -4.66
#